data_AF-A0A661B320-F1
#
_entry.id   AF-A0A661B320-F1
#
_cell.length_a   1.000
_cell.length_b   1.000
_cell.length_c   1.000
_cell.angle_alpha   90.00
_cell.angle_beta   90.00
_cell.angle_gamma   90.00
#
_symmetry.space_group_name_H-M   'P 1'
#
loop_
_entity.id
_entity.type
_entity.pdbx_description
1 polymer ?
#
loop_
_entity_poly.entity_id
_entity_poly.type
_entity_poly.pdbx_seq_one_letter_code
_entity_poly.pdbx_strand_id
1 'polypeptide(L)'
;MKNNVRIAFFFFALMLIPAVFSEMLFYDDGTSEEECYPGVEGWEAAEWFTPVSYPCTVTAVMFYPYNTNLLHWKVWDDDGPEPGPPQDPGTILQSGNIYPSTTFDWLTIDVSPPVVITSGDFFIGWEEHAPAYWNGFDQTAPHSNRALFHWESMGLWFWTMFSDPLIGEDGDLLIRAVIGTGMEILEPANKPEKPGISVYPNPFNSAVNIKERKFNGSSVRVEIFDMNGRPVFETPVGAYRDTPVI
;
A
#
# COMPACT_ATOMS: atom_id res chain seq x y z
N MET A 1 -51.23 -2.43 -35.13
CA MET A 1 -50.19 -3.22 -34.44
C MET A 1 -49.56 -2.32 -33.38
N LYS A 2 -49.56 -2.73 -32.11
CA LYS A 2 -49.01 -1.94 -30.99
C LYS A 2 -47.51 -2.20 -30.91
N ASN A 3 -46.69 -1.20 -31.22
CA ASN A 3 -45.23 -1.30 -31.07
C ASN A 3 -44.87 -1.02 -29.62
N ASN A 4 -44.46 -2.06 -28.90
CA ASN A 4 -43.92 -1.96 -27.56
C ASN A 4 -42.43 -1.55 -27.66
N VAL A 5 -42.10 -0.33 -27.26
CA VAL A 5 -40.71 0.12 -27.12
C VAL A 5 -40.23 -0.31 -25.74
N ARG A 6 -39.17 -1.11 -25.68
CA ARG A 6 -38.44 -1.42 -24.44
C ARG A 6 -37.13 -0.64 -24.47
N ILE A 7 -36.88 0.12 -23.41
CA ILE A 7 -35.66 0.89 -23.23
C ILE A 7 -34.73 0.07 -22.33
N ALA A 8 -33.53 -0.24 -22.82
CA ALA A 8 -32.47 -0.87 -22.05
C ALA A 8 -31.34 0.14 -21.84
N PHE A 9 -30.89 0.29 -20.59
CA PHE A 9 -29.79 1.17 -20.24
C PHE A 9 -28.55 0.32 -19.92
N PHE A 10 -27.45 0.57 -20.63
CA PHE A 10 -26.14 0.03 -20.30
C PHE A 10 -25.34 1.11 -19.60
N PHE A 11 -24.95 0.86 -18.35
CA PHE A 11 -24.01 1.70 -17.62
C PHE A 11 -22.60 1.14 -17.88
N PHE A 12 -21.78 1.88 -18.62
CA PHE A 12 -20.33 1.67 -18.62
C PHE A 12 -19.72 2.61 -17.59
N ALA A 13 -19.37 2.07 -16.42
CA ALA A 13 -18.50 2.77 -15.49
C ALA A 13 -17.06 2.58 -16.00
N LEU A 14 -16.46 3.66 -16.52
CA LEU A 14 -15.02 3.69 -16.74
C LEU A 14 -14.37 3.75 -15.36
N MET A 15 -14.00 2.60 -14.82
CA MET A 15 -13.27 2.50 -13.56
C MET A 15 -11.85 3.01 -13.82
N LEU A 16 -11.59 4.27 -13.47
CA LEU A 16 -10.24 4.74 -13.26
C LEU A 16 -9.70 3.94 -12.07
N ILE A 17 -8.94 2.89 -12.36
CA ILE A 17 -8.16 2.19 -11.34
C ILE A 17 -7.04 3.16 -10.98
N PRO A 18 -6.99 3.72 -9.77
CA PRO A 18 -5.83 4.49 -9.36
C PRO A 18 -4.62 3.57 -9.49
N ALA A 19 -3.62 4.00 -10.24
CA ALA A 19 -2.36 3.30 -10.31
C ALA A 19 -1.71 3.43 -8.93
N VAL A 20 -1.77 2.37 -8.12
CA VAL A 20 -0.94 2.25 -6.93
C VAL A 20 0.47 2.02 -7.44
N PHE A 21 1.33 3.03 -7.31
CA PHE A 21 2.75 2.84 -7.53
C PHE A 21 3.30 2.13 -6.30
N SER A 22 3.85 0.95 -6.53
CA SER A 22 4.62 0.23 -5.53
C SER A 22 6.08 0.58 -5.71
N GLU A 23 6.69 1.03 -4.61
CA GLU A 23 8.10 1.36 -4.49
C GLU A 23 8.75 0.38 -3.50
N MET A 24 10.00 0.01 -3.75
CA MET A 24 10.79 -0.81 -2.84
C MET A 24 11.83 0.08 -2.17
N LEU A 25 11.81 0.13 -0.84
CA LEU A 25 12.86 0.75 -0.05
C LEU A 25 13.84 -0.33 0.41
N PHE A 26 15.13 -0.06 0.25
CA PHE A 26 16.23 -0.96 0.60
C PHE A 26 17.51 -0.14 0.76
N TYR A 27 18.45 -0.66 1.55
CA TYR A 27 19.74 -0.01 1.79
C TYR A 27 20.94 -0.94 1.56
N ASP A 28 20.67 -2.19 1.20
CA ASP A 28 21.64 -3.20 0.75
C ASP A 28 21.94 -3.10 -0.75
N ASP A 29 23.03 -3.73 -1.21
CA ASP A 29 23.40 -3.84 -2.63
C ASP A 29 22.76 -5.04 -3.36
N GLY A 30 22.01 -5.87 -2.63
CA GLY A 30 21.36 -7.09 -3.10
C GLY A 30 22.18 -8.36 -3.00
N THR A 31 23.38 -8.28 -2.46
CA THR A 31 24.23 -9.43 -2.15
C THR A 31 24.53 -9.50 -0.66
N SER A 32 24.81 -10.72 -0.20
CA SER A 32 25.07 -11.00 1.21
C SER A 32 26.48 -11.55 1.31
N GLU A 33 27.31 -10.95 2.17
CA GLU A 33 28.65 -11.44 2.47
C GLU A 33 28.61 -12.43 3.64
N GLU A 34 27.75 -12.17 4.62
CA GLU A 34 27.62 -12.95 5.85
C GLU A 34 26.15 -13.12 6.28
N GLU A 35 25.92 -13.95 7.28
CA GLU A 35 24.65 -14.01 8.00
C GLU A 35 24.63 -13.09 9.23
N CYS A 36 23.43 -12.63 9.60
CA CYS A 36 23.16 -11.96 10.86
C CYS A 36 22.02 -12.66 11.60
N TYR A 37 22.18 -12.81 12.91
CA TYR A 37 21.15 -13.25 13.84
C TYR A 37 21.43 -12.72 15.26
N PRO A 38 20.41 -12.31 16.04
CA PRO A 38 20.64 -11.77 17.37
C PRO A 38 21.26 -12.75 18.38
N GLY A 39 21.08 -14.05 18.18
CA GLY A 39 21.82 -15.09 18.90
C GLY A 39 21.34 -15.40 20.32
N VAL A 40 20.44 -14.59 20.89
CA VAL A 40 19.81 -14.82 22.20
C VAL A 40 18.30 -14.68 22.08
N GLU A 41 17.56 -15.60 22.70
CA GLU A 41 16.10 -15.56 22.71
C GLU A 41 15.57 -14.23 23.27
N GLY A 42 14.67 -13.60 22.51
CA GLY A 42 14.08 -12.29 22.81
C GLY A 42 14.91 -11.09 22.39
N TRP A 43 16.14 -11.26 21.88
CA TRP A 43 16.87 -10.18 21.23
C TRP A 43 16.31 -9.93 19.83
N GLU A 44 16.50 -8.72 19.31
CA GLU A 44 15.90 -8.32 18.03
C GLU A 44 16.94 -7.67 17.12
N ALA A 45 16.72 -7.81 15.81
CA ALA A 45 17.43 -7.04 14.80
C ALA A 45 16.39 -6.31 13.94
N ALA A 46 16.69 -5.07 13.58
CA ALA A 46 15.80 -4.24 12.77
C ALA A 46 16.60 -3.32 11.85
N GLU A 47 15.96 -2.91 10.77
CA GLU A 47 16.44 -1.86 9.88
C GLU A 47 15.39 -0.77 9.76
N TRP A 48 15.82 0.48 9.70
CA TRP A 48 14.90 1.63 9.64
C TRP A 48 14.82 2.26 8.25
N PHE A 49 13.60 2.58 7.85
CA PHE A 49 13.22 3.02 6.51
C PHE A 49 12.59 4.41 6.56
N THR A 50 12.98 5.26 5.61
CA THR A 50 12.49 6.62 5.48
C THR A 50 11.68 6.76 4.18
N PRO A 51 10.34 6.77 4.24
CA PRO A 51 9.51 7.02 3.07
C PRO A 51 9.83 8.34 2.36
N VAL A 52 9.80 8.33 1.02
CA VAL A 52 9.97 9.55 0.20
C VAL A 52 8.74 10.47 0.23
N SER A 53 7.59 9.94 0.63
CA SER A 53 6.34 10.69 0.74
C SER A 53 5.39 10.05 1.75
N TYR A 54 4.53 10.87 2.35
CA TYR A 54 3.52 10.43 3.31
C TYR A 54 2.12 10.93 2.92
N PRO A 55 1.05 10.20 3.28
CA PRO A 55 1.11 8.86 3.88
C PRO A 55 1.57 7.82 2.84
N CYS A 56 2.29 6.80 3.31
CA CYS A 56 2.59 5.60 2.53
C CYS A 56 2.02 4.36 3.20
N THR A 57 1.87 3.28 2.45
CA THR A 57 1.38 2.00 3.00
C THR A 57 2.40 0.90 2.81
N VAL A 58 2.90 0.30 3.88
CA VAL A 58 3.71 -0.93 3.82
C VAL A 58 2.80 -2.09 3.47
N THR A 59 3.04 -2.69 2.30
CA THR A 59 2.22 -3.76 1.72
C THR A 59 2.90 -5.12 1.74
N ALA A 60 4.22 -5.14 1.74
CA ALA A 60 5.00 -6.34 1.98
C ALA A 60 6.35 -5.98 2.62
N VAL A 61 6.94 -6.96 3.29
CA VAL A 61 8.32 -6.92 3.77
C VAL A 61 9.09 -8.06 3.13
N MET A 62 10.40 -7.87 2.95
CA MET A 62 11.27 -8.88 2.36
C MET A 62 12.45 -9.15 3.27
N PHE A 63 12.82 -10.42 3.37
CA PHE A 63 13.99 -10.90 4.10
C PHE A 63 14.82 -11.80 3.18
N TYR A 64 16.08 -12.05 3.52
CA TYR A 64 16.98 -12.93 2.79
C TYR A 64 17.44 -14.08 3.70
N PRO A 65 16.63 -15.14 3.85
CA PRO A 65 16.90 -16.19 4.83
C PRO A 65 18.16 -16.99 4.50
N TYR A 66 19.02 -17.23 5.48
CA TYR A 66 20.14 -18.17 5.42
C TYR A 66 19.74 -19.58 5.89
N ASN A 67 18.60 -19.69 6.57
CA ASN A 67 18.02 -20.94 7.00
C ASN A 67 16.47 -20.90 6.90
N THR A 68 15.83 -22.02 7.22
CA THR A 68 14.36 -22.15 7.22
C THR A 68 13.77 -22.23 8.62
N ASN A 69 14.45 -21.67 9.63
CA ASN A 69 13.92 -21.59 10.98
C ASN A 69 12.79 -20.54 11.06
N LEU A 70 11.96 -20.61 12.10
CA LEU A 70 10.79 -19.75 12.21
C LEU A 70 11.22 -18.28 12.34
N LEU A 71 10.81 -17.45 11.37
CA LEU A 71 11.00 -16.01 11.39
C LEU A 71 9.84 -15.33 12.13
N HIS A 72 10.13 -14.62 13.21
CA HIS A 72 9.20 -13.80 13.99
C HIS A 72 9.31 -12.33 13.58
N TRP A 73 8.77 -11.98 12.40
CA TRP A 73 8.92 -10.66 11.81
C TRP A 73 8.02 -9.61 12.46
N LYS A 74 8.47 -8.36 12.44
CA LYS A 74 7.78 -7.20 13.02
C LYS A 74 7.97 -5.96 12.13
N VAL A 75 6.99 -5.07 12.21
CA VAL A 75 7.01 -3.70 11.68
C VAL A 75 6.72 -2.76 12.84
N TRP A 76 7.59 -1.78 13.08
CA TRP A 76 7.44 -0.78 14.14
C TRP A 76 7.29 0.63 13.59
N ASP A 77 6.58 1.48 14.34
CA ASP A 77 6.58 2.94 14.19
C ASP A 77 7.83 3.55 14.84
N ASP A 78 8.19 4.78 14.48
CA ASP A 78 9.19 5.55 15.21
C ASP A 78 8.64 6.23 16.47
N ASP A 79 7.31 6.26 16.64
CA ASP A 79 6.60 7.00 17.69
C ASP A 79 6.98 8.50 17.76
N GLY A 80 7.49 9.04 16.65
CA GLY A 80 7.99 10.40 16.51
C GLY A 80 9.49 10.56 16.72
N PRO A 81 10.01 11.80 16.56
CA PRO A 81 11.45 12.04 16.60
C PRO A 81 12.00 11.92 18.04
N GLU A 82 12.72 10.83 18.31
CA GLU A 82 13.65 10.74 19.44
C GLU A 82 14.82 11.73 19.25
N PRO A 83 15.30 12.40 20.31
CA PRO A 83 16.45 13.28 20.20
C PRO A 83 17.76 12.49 20.04
N GLY A 84 18.19 12.32 18.78
CA GLY A 84 19.51 11.81 18.40
C GLY A 84 19.49 10.34 17.93
N PRO A 85 20.52 9.89 17.18
CA PRO A 85 20.66 8.50 16.77
C PRO A 85 21.21 7.61 17.91
N PRO A 86 20.88 6.29 17.90
CA PRO A 86 19.95 5.63 16.99
C PRO A 86 18.49 6.08 17.20
N GLN A 87 17.69 6.01 16.14
CA GLN A 87 16.24 6.10 16.30
C GLN A 87 15.76 4.74 16.80
N ASP A 88 15.10 4.74 17.95
CA ASP A 88 14.63 3.50 18.55
C ASP A 88 13.29 3.07 17.91
N PRO A 89 13.13 1.79 17.52
CA PRO A 89 11.83 1.22 17.21
C PRO A 89 10.86 1.39 18.38
N GLY A 90 9.74 2.05 18.12
CA GLY A 90 8.68 2.31 19.08
C GLY A 90 7.59 1.23 19.04
N THR A 91 6.37 1.65 18.71
CA THR A 91 5.19 0.79 18.75
C THR A 91 5.20 -0.24 17.62
N ILE A 92 4.98 -1.53 17.94
CA ILE A 92 4.74 -2.58 16.95
C ILE A 92 3.41 -2.30 16.22
N LEU A 93 3.48 -2.00 14.93
CA LEU A 93 2.33 -1.77 14.05
C LEU A 93 1.78 -3.07 13.47
N GLN A 94 2.66 -4.03 13.19
CA GLN A 94 2.30 -5.35 12.69
C GLN A 94 3.37 -6.39 13.03
N SER A 95 2.97 -7.64 13.19
CA SER A 95 3.89 -8.76 13.36
C SER A 95 3.32 -10.07 12.84
N GLY A 96 4.18 -11.06 12.64
CA GLY A 96 3.76 -12.40 12.26
C GLY A 96 4.89 -13.41 12.36
N ASN A 97 4.54 -14.68 12.09
CA ASN A 97 5.50 -15.77 12.10
C ASN A 97 5.42 -16.53 10.77
N ILE A 98 6.56 -16.84 10.16
CA ILE A 98 6.61 -17.61 8.91
C ILE A 98 7.83 -18.52 8.88
N TYR A 99 7.67 -19.73 8.35
CA TYR A 99 8.82 -20.56 7.97
C TYR A 99 9.26 -20.16 6.56
N PRO A 100 10.52 -19.73 6.36
CA PRO A 100 11.05 -19.47 5.03
C PRO A 100 10.89 -20.69 4.12
N SER A 101 10.38 -20.44 2.91
CA SER A 101 10.26 -21.46 1.86
C SER A 101 11.53 -21.59 1.01
N THR A 102 12.48 -20.66 1.19
CA THR A 102 13.74 -20.54 0.47
C THR A 102 14.89 -20.26 1.44
N THR A 103 16.12 -20.45 0.96
CA THR A 103 17.37 -20.04 1.63
C THR A 103 18.28 -19.45 0.57
N PHE A 104 19.04 -18.40 0.90
CA PHE A 104 19.86 -17.64 -0.04
C PHE A 104 19.05 -17.12 -1.23
N ASP A 105 17.82 -16.68 -0.95
CA ASP A 105 16.92 -16.05 -1.91
C ASP A 105 15.91 -15.18 -1.14
N TRP A 106 15.28 -14.22 -1.82
CA TRP A 106 14.33 -13.31 -1.19
C TRP A 106 13.03 -14.01 -0.79
N LEU A 107 12.66 -13.86 0.48
CA LEU A 107 11.35 -14.21 1.02
C LEU A 107 10.50 -12.95 1.10
N THR A 108 9.43 -12.87 0.31
CA THR A 108 8.42 -11.81 0.42
C THR A 108 7.28 -12.23 1.34
N ILE A 109 6.91 -11.35 2.27
CA ILE A 109 5.82 -11.54 3.23
C ILE A 109 4.80 -10.42 3.01
N ASP A 110 3.57 -10.79 2.64
CA ASP A 110 2.48 -9.83 2.50
C ASP A 110 2.05 -9.28 3.87
N VAL A 111 1.98 -7.95 3.97
CA VAL A 111 1.51 -7.24 5.16
C VAL A 111 0.01 -6.98 4.99
N SER A 112 -0.82 -7.79 5.66
CA SER A 112 -2.28 -7.71 5.57
C SER A 112 -2.93 -7.62 6.96
N PRO A 113 -3.69 -6.54 7.27
CA PRO A 113 -3.88 -5.36 6.43
C PRO A 113 -2.58 -4.56 6.24
N PRO A 114 -2.44 -3.78 5.14
CA PRO A 114 -1.30 -2.88 4.96
C PRO A 114 -1.16 -1.90 6.12
N VAL A 115 0.08 -1.62 6.52
CA VAL A 115 0.39 -0.67 7.59
C VAL A 115 0.51 0.73 6.99
N VAL A 116 -0.20 1.72 7.54
CA VAL A 116 -0.15 3.11 7.07
C VAL A 116 0.89 3.88 7.91
N ILE A 117 1.91 4.43 7.26
CA ILE A 117 2.88 5.34 7.88
C ILE A 117 2.51 6.76 7.49
N THR A 118 2.27 7.62 8.48
CA THR A 118 1.73 8.98 8.26
C THR A 118 2.77 10.09 8.35
N SER A 119 3.91 9.80 8.96
CA SER A 119 5.10 10.65 9.08
C SER A 119 6.25 9.78 9.59
N GLY A 120 7.48 10.29 9.55
CA GLY A 120 8.59 9.68 10.29
C GLY A 120 9.16 8.41 9.65
N ASP A 121 10.12 7.83 10.34
CA ASP A 121 10.72 6.56 9.94
C ASP A 121 9.84 5.39 10.43
N PHE A 122 10.08 4.21 9.89
CA PHE A 122 9.49 2.98 10.39
C PHE A 122 10.54 1.87 10.32
N PHE A 123 10.35 0.79 11.07
CA PHE A 123 11.36 -0.26 11.20
C PHE A 123 10.79 -1.61 10.76
N ILE A 124 11.63 -2.44 10.15
CA ILE A 124 11.31 -3.85 9.83
C ILE A 124 12.42 -4.72 10.41
N GLY A 125 12.05 -5.87 10.96
CA GLY A 125 13.00 -6.72 11.65
C GLY A 125 12.37 -7.96 12.21
N TRP A 126 13.07 -8.61 13.14
CA TRP A 126 12.60 -9.84 13.77
C TRP A 126 13.07 -9.99 15.21
N GLU A 127 12.33 -10.78 15.97
CA GLU A 127 12.71 -11.26 17.30
C GLU A 127 13.32 -12.66 17.19
N GLU A 128 14.41 -12.89 17.91
CA GLU A 128 15.12 -14.15 17.92
C GLU A 128 14.44 -15.17 18.83
N HIS A 129 14.26 -16.38 18.30
CA HIS A 129 13.74 -17.55 19.01
C HIS A 129 14.60 -18.78 18.74
N ALA A 130 14.53 -19.79 19.60
CA ALA A 130 15.20 -21.07 19.36
C ALA A 130 14.31 -22.02 18.53
N PRO A 131 14.78 -22.59 17.39
CA PRO A 131 16.10 -22.41 16.79
C PRO A 131 16.26 -21.07 16.03
N ALA A 132 17.46 -20.50 16.09
CA ALA A 132 17.83 -19.19 15.57
C ALA A 132 17.45 -18.97 14.09
N TYR A 133 16.80 -17.86 13.76
CA TYR A 133 16.59 -17.45 12.37
C TYR A 133 17.78 -16.62 11.89
N TRP A 134 18.34 -16.97 10.72
CA TRP A 134 19.50 -16.26 10.15
C TRP A 134 19.06 -15.51 8.91
N ASN A 135 19.38 -14.21 8.84
CA ASN A 135 19.14 -13.36 7.68
C ASN A 135 20.47 -13.00 7.01
N GLY A 136 20.43 -12.61 5.74
CA GLY A 136 21.60 -12.04 5.07
C GLY A 136 22.01 -10.68 5.66
N PHE A 137 23.32 -10.42 5.61
CA PHE A 137 23.96 -9.18 6.01
C PHE A 137 24.96 -8.75 4.92
N ASP A 138 24.81 -7.50 4.46
CA ASP A 138 25.66 -6.84 3.46
C ASP A 138 26.79 -6.10 4.18
N GLN A 139 28.04 -6.50 3.91
CA GLN A 139 29.23 -5.88 4.46
C GLN A 139 30.05 -5.13 3.40
N THR A 140 29.45 -4.85 2.24
CA THR A 140 30.07 -4.06 1.19
C THR A 140 29.86 -2.57 1.43
N ALA A 141 30.95 -1.86 1.76
CA ALA A 141 30.91 -0.41 1.93
C ALA A 141 30.52 0.33 0.62
N PRO A 142 29.81 1.47 0.70
CA PRO A 142 29.45 2.21 1.91
C PRO A 142 28.18 1.70 2.60
N HIS A 143 28.24 1.55 3.92
CA HIS A 143 27.09 1.14 4.73
C HIS A 143 26.10 2.28 4.98
N SER A 144 24.82 1.94 4.98
CA SER A 144 23.76 2.91 5.23
C SER A 144 23.69 3.37 6.68
N ASN A 145 24.26 2.58 7.60
CA ASN A 145 24.20 2.79 9.05
C ASN A 145 22.75 2.83 9.56
N ARG A 146 21.93 1.85 9.15
CA ARG A 146 20.50 1.76 9.51
C ARG A 146 20.10 0.47 10.20
N ALA A 147 21.04 -0.48 10.32
CA ALA A 147 20.84 -1.71 11.05
C ALA A 147 20.97 -1.48 12.58
N LEU A 148 20.01 -2.00 13.32
CA LEU A 148 19.83 -1.86 14.76
C LEU A 148 19.69 -3.20 15.43
N PHE A 149 20.18 -3.22 16.66
CA PHE A 149 20.23 -4.37 17.53
C PHE A 149 19.54 -4.07 18.86
N HIS A 150 18.55 -4.86 19.24
CA HIS A 150 17.90 -4.78 20.55
C HIS A 150 18.42 -5.89 21.46
N TRP A 151 19.08 -5.48 22.54
CA TRP A 151 19.76 -6.43 23.42
C TRP A 151 19.64 -6.04 24.87
N GLU A 152 19.89 -7.03 25.73
CA GLU A 152 19.81 -6.89 27.17
C GLU A 152 21.21 -6.84 27.79
N SER A 153 21.42 -5.86 28.67
CA SER A 153 22.61 -5.74 29.49
C SER A 153 22.25 -5.34 30.91
N MET A 154 22.63 -6.16 31.89
CA MET A 154 22.46 -5.90 33.32
C MET A 154 21.00 -5.63 33.75
N GLY A 155 20.04 -6.26 33.10
CA GLY A 155 18.60 -6.16 33.31
C GLY A 155 17.94 -4.99 32.57
N LEU A 156 18.67 -4.30 31.70
CA LEU A 156 18.18 -3.16 30.92
C LEU A 156 18.25 -3.48 29.43
N TRP A 157 17.29 -2.96 28.69
CA TRP A 157 17.15 -3.18 27.25
C TRP A 157 17.53 -1.93 26.49
N PHE A 158 18.26 -2.11 25.39
CA PHE A 158 18.79 -1.02 24.58
C PHE A 158 18.71 -1.37 23.11
N TRP A 159 18.27 -0.41 22.30
CA TRP A 159 18.58 -0.40 20.88
C TRP A 159 19.97 0.19 20.67
N THR A 160 20.75 -0.40 19.78
CA THR A 160 22.11 0.02 19.48
C THR A 160 22.36 -0.20 17.99
N MET A 161 23.13 0.67 17.36
CA MET A 161 23.51 0.47 15.96
C MET A 161 24.47 -0.71 15.83
N PHE A 162 24.34 -1.46 14.75
CA PHE A 162 25.28 -2.52 14.40
C PHE A 162 26.72 -1.99 14.30
N SER A 163 26.87 -0.81 13.69
CA SER A 163 28.13 -0.08 13.57
C SER A 163 28.69 0.47 14.89
N ASP A 164 27.98 0.34 16.02
CA ASP A 164 28.50 0.77 17.31
C ASP A 164 29.73 -0.07 17.68
N PRO A 165 30.84 0.55 18.14
CA PRO A 165 32.06 -0.18 18.52
C PRO A 165 31.88 -1.27 19.59
N LEU A 166 30.79 -1.24 20.36
CA LEU A 166 30.46 -2.28 21.33
C LEU A 166 29.92 -3.56 20.68
N ILE A 167 29.25 -3.41 19.53
CA ILE A 167 28.74 -4.52 18.72
C ILE A 167 29.83 -4.95 17.73
N GLY A 168 30.35 -3.99 16.97
CA GLY A 168 31.50 -4.18 16.08
C GLY A 168 31.17 -4.82 14.73
N GLU A 169 29.90 -4.79 14.31
CA GLU A 169 29.42 -5.37 13.06
C GLU A 169 28.93 -4.24 12.15
N ASP A 170 29.73 -3.77 11.18
CA ASP A 170 29.29 -2.71 10.26
C ASP A 170 28.72 -3.33 8.98
N GLY A 171 27.51 -2.92 8.61
CA GLY A 171 26.78 -3.52 7.50
C GLY A 171 25.29 -3.17 7.48
N ASP A 172 24.62 -3.64 6.44
CA ASP A 172 23.20 -3.44 6.20
C ASP A 172 22.47 -4.79 6.22
N LEU A 173 21.30 -4.84 6.85
CA LEU A 173 20.49 -6.05 6.83
C LEU A 173 19.91 -6.22 5.44
N LEU A 174 19.87 -7.44 4.91
CA LEU A 174 19.10 -7.71 3.69
C LEU A 174 17.61 -7.78 4.04
N ILE A 175 17.03 -6.60 4.30
CA ILE A 175 15.63 -6.37 4.56
C ILE A 175 15.12 -5.29 3.61
N ARG A 176 13.93 -5.48 3.06
CA ARG A 176 13.32 -4.50 2.17
C ARG A 176 11.87 -4.25 2.49
N ALA A 177 11.42 -3.02 2.29
CA ALA A 177 10.02 -2.63 2.42
C ALA A 177 9.41 -2.44 1.03
N VAL A 178 8.23 -3.01 0.81
CA VAL A 178 7.41 -2.71 -0.38
C VAL A 178 6.29 -1.77 0.04
N ILE A 179 6.41 -0.50 -0.34
CA ILE A 179 5.46 0.55 0.02
C ILE A 179 4.61 0.96 -1.19
N GLY A 180 3.35 1.29 -0.92
CA GLY A 180 2.49 2.02 -1.85
C GLY A 180 2.57 3.51 -1.56
N THR A 181 2.92 4.31 -2.56
CA THR A 181 2.83 5.77 -2.50
C THR A 181 1.67 6.22 -3.39
N GLY A 182 0.72 6.97 -2.80
CA GLY A 182 -0.51 7.36 -3.47
C GLY A 182 -1.74 6.62 -2.95
N MET A 183 -2.16 6.98 -1.75
CA MET A 183 -3.61 7.04 -1.50
C MET A 183 -4.08 8.43 -1.95
N GLU A 184 -4.49 8.57 -3.22
CA GLU A 184 -5.68 9.40 -3.40
C GLU A 184 -6.75 8.66 -2.60
N ILE A 185 -7.18 9.26 -1.49
CA ILE A 185 -8.41 8.86 -0.83
C ILE A 185 -9.48 8.99 -1.91
N LEU A 186 -9.75 7.91 -2.63
CA LEU A 186 -11.04 7.73 -3.24
C LEU A 186 -11.98 7.70 -2.05
N GLU A 187 -12.57 8.85 -1.74
CA GLU A 187 -13.81 8.86 -0.96
C GLU A 187 -14.63 7.70 -1.53
N PRO A 188 -15.08 6.74 -0.69
CA PRO A 188 -15.76 5.56 -1.18
C PRO A 188 -16.85 6.08 -2.09
N ALA A 189 -16.72 5.81 -3.40
CA ALA A 189 -17.56 6.43 -4.41
C ALA A 189 -18.99 6.17 -3.96
N ASN A 190 -19.63 7.21 -3.44
CA ASN A 190 -20.93 7.08 -2.81
C ASN A 190 -21.82 6.59 -3.93
N LYS A 191 -22.12 5.29 -3.92
CA LYS A 191 -22.91 4.66 -4.96
C LYS A 191 -24.17 5.51 -5.04
N PRO A 192 -24.46 6.19 -6.16
CA PRO A 192 -25.61 7.06 -6.23
C PRO A 192 -26.81 6.25 -5.78
N GLU A 193 -27.56 6.75 -4.78
CA GLU A 193 -28.77 6.11 -4.29
C GLU A 193 -29.76 6.00 -5.45
N LYS A 194 -29.69 4.88 -6.18
CA LYS A 194 -30.50 4.51 -7.35
C LYS A 194 -30.56 5.60 -8.45
N PRO A 195 -30.04 5.37 -9.67
CA PRO A 195 -30.24 6.33 -10.76
C PRO A 195 -31.75 6.55 -11.01
N GLY A 196 -32.23 7.76 -10.70
CA GLY A 196 -33.62 8.17 -10.84
C GLY A 196 -33.86 8.82 -12.20
N ILE A 197 -33.87 8.03 -13.27
CA ILE A 197 -34.25 8.51 -14.60
C ILE A 197 -35.77 8.53 -14.69
N SER A 198 -36.35 9.68 -15.05
CA SER A 198 -37.78 9.78 -15.36
C SER A 198 -38.00 10.23 -16.80
N VAL A 199 -38.88 9.53 -17.50
CA VAL A 199 -39.23 9.75 -18.91
C VAL A 199 -40.71 10.13 -18.97
N TYR A 200 -41.02 11.34 -19.45
CA TYR A 200 -42.41 11.80 -19.56
C TYR A 200 -42.64 12.72 -20.77
N PRO A 201 -43.77 12.59 -21.51
CA PRO A 201 -44.79 11.55 -21.37
C PRO A 201 -44.36 10.19 -21.97
N ASN A 202 -45.05 9.12 -21.57
CA ASN A 202 -45.01 7.79 -22.19
C ASN A 202 -45.23 7.92 -23.72
N PRO A 203 -44.42 7.27 -24.60
CA PRO A 203 -44.17 7.76 -25.95
C PRO A 203 -45.28 7.37 -26.93
N PHE A 204 -46.43 8.03 -26.78
CA PHE A 204 -47.45 8.19 -27.82
C PHE A 204 -47.49 9.63 -28.37
N ASN A 205 -46.59 10.50 -27.90
CA ASN A 205 -46.42 11.88 -28.37
C ASN A 205 -45.07 12.06 -29.08
N SER A 206 -44.99 13.04 -29.98
CA SER A 206 -43.82 13.37 -30.81
C SER A 206 -42.63 13.95 -30.03
N ALA A 207 -42.76 14.15 -28.71
CA ALA A 207 -41.72 14.69 -27.85
C ALA A 207 -41.73 13.99 -26.47
N VAL A 208 -40.53 13.76 -25.93
CA VAL A 208 -40.30 13.12 -24.63
C VAL A 208 -39.29 13.97 -23.86
N ASN A 209 -39.58 14.25 -22.59
CA ASN A 209 -38.65 14.91 -21.68
C ASN A 209 -37.93 13.87 -20.83
N ILE A 210 -36.60 13.94 -20.80
CA ILE A 210 -35.74 13.14 -19.94
C ILE A 210 -35.26 14.06 -18.82
N LYS A 211 -35.64 13.75 -17.58
CA LYS A 211 -35.15 14.47 -16.39
C LYS A 211 -34.20 13.59 -15.61
N GLU A 212 -33.04 14.15 -15.30
CA GLU A 212 -32.00 13.54 -14.48
C GLU A 212 -31.95 14.22 -13.11
N ARG A 213 -31.78 13.44 -12.03
CA ARG A 213 -31.40 13.99 -10.72
C ARG A 213 -29.88 14.09 -10.67
N LYS A 214 -29.37 15.27 -10.29
CA LYS A 214 -27.94 15.56 -10.15
C LYS A 214 -27.18 14.39 -9.53
N PHE A 215 -26.19 13.89 -10.26
CA PHE A 215 -25.13 13.10 -9.66
C PHE A 215 -24.08 14.07 -9.13
N ASN A 216 -23.78 13.99 -7.83
CA ASN A 216 -22.72 14.82 -7.26
C ASN A 216 -21.39 14.41 -7.92
N GLY A 217 -20.78 15.35 -8.65
CA GLY A 217 -19.39 15.24 -9.12
C GLY A 217 -19.14 14.46 -10.41
N SER A 218 -20.14 13.88 -11.07
CA SER A 218 -19.94 13.13 -12.32
C SER A 218 -20.59 13.78 -13.53
N SER A 219 -19.85 13.88 -14.63
CA SER A 219 -20.38 14.25 -15.93
C SER A 219 -21.21 13.10 -16.49
N VAL A 220 -22.50 13.34 -16.75
CA VAL A 220 -23.39 12.32 -17.33
C VAL A 220 -23.50 12.53 -18.83
N ARG A 221 -23.56 11.43 -19.59
CA ARG A 221 -23.81 11.45 -21.02
C ARG A 221 -25.14 10.76 -21.29
N VAL A 222 -26.01 11.42 -22.05
CA VAL A 222 -27.26 10.83 -22.53
C VAL A 222 -27.08 10.43 -23.99
N GLU A 223 -27.21 9.14 -24.27
CA GLU A 223 -27.19 8.56 -25.61
C GLU A 223 -28.57 7.91 -25.88
N ILE A 224 -29.18 8.25 -27.00
CA ILE A 224 -30.44 7.64 -27.47
C ILE A 224 -30.12 6.77 -28.68
N PHE A 225 -30.60 5.53 -28.67
CA PHE A 225 -30.41 4.57 -29.74
C PHE A 225 -31.74 4.20 -30.40
N ASP A 226 -31.69 3.85 -31.68
CA ASP A 226 -32.80 3.17 -32.35
C ASP A 226 -32.89 1.69 -31.92
N MET A 227 -33.93 1.00 -32.39
CA MET A 227 -34.14 -0.42 -32.07
C MET A 227 -33.08 -1.37 -32.65
N ASN A 228 -32.25 -0.89 -33.58
CA ASN A 228 -31.14 -1.64 -34.14
C ASN A 228 -29.81 -1.33 -33.41
N GLY A 229 -29.86 -0.54 -32.34
CA GLY A 229 -28.68 -0.14 -31.56
C GLY A 229 -27.85 0.98 -32.22
N ARG A 230 -28.38 1.67 -33.22
CA ARG A 230 -27.70 2.83 -33.85
C ARG A 230 -27.96 4.10 -33.02
N PRO A 231 -26.94 4.90 -32.69
CA PRO A 231 -27.15 6.16 -31.98
C PRO A 231 -27.93 7.15 -32.85
N VAL A 232 -28.99 7.72 -32.29
CA VAL A 232 -29.84 8.75 -32.91
C VAL A 232 -29.70 10.12 -32.26
N PHE A 233 -29.19 10.18 -31.02
CA PHE A 233 -28.92 11.44 -30.32
C PHE A 233 -27.87 11.24 -29.22
N GLU A 234 -27.02 12.25 -29.00
CA GLU A 234 -26.02 12.26 -27.93
C GLU A 234 -25.93 13.68 -27.35
N THR A 235 -25.96 13.83 -26.02
CA THR A 235 -25.67 15.09 -25.36
C THR A 235 -24.94 14.87 -24.04
N PRO A 236 -23.89 15.65 -23.73
CA PRO A 236 -23.40 15.75 -22.36
C PRO A 236 -24.45 16.46 -21.50
N VAL A 237 -24.67 15.97 -20.29
CA VAL A 237 -25.51 16.59 -19.28
C VAL A 237 -24.59 17.18 -18.22
N GLY A 238 -24.62 18.51 -18.10
CA GLY A 238 -23.73 19.26 -17.21
C GLY A 238 -23.09 20.52 -17.83
N ALA A 239 -23.21 20.73 -19.14
CA ALA A 239 -22.88 22.02 -19.75
C ALA A 239 -24.15 22.87 -19.86
N TYR A 240 -24.24 23.92 -19.05
CA TYR A 240 -25.24 24.97 -19.23
C TYR A 240 -25.02 25.59 -20.62
N ARG A 241 -25.89 25.27 -21.58
CA ARG A 241 -25.98 26.03 -22.84
C ARG A 241 -27.23 26.89 -22.78
N ASP A 242 -27.03 28.16 -22.44
CA ASP A 242 -27.94 29.22 -22.85
C ASP A 242 -27.89 29.31 -24.36
N THR A 243 -28.71 28.52 -25.06
CA THR A 243 -29.01 28.82 -26.45
C THR A 243 -30.45 28.42 -26.73
N PRO A 244 -31.35 29.37 -27.04
CA PRO A 244 -32.68 29.03 -27.47
C PRO A 244 -32.60 28.35 -28.85
N VAL A 245 -33.23 27.18 -28.96
CA VAL A 245 -33.43 26.51 -30.25
C VAL A 245 -34.70 27.11 -30.88
N ILE A 246 -34.55 27.68 -32.07
CA ILE A 246 -35.65 27.97 -33.01
C ILE A 246 -35.97 26.67 -33.75
#